data_AF-A0A2T4RXV6-F1
#
_entry.id   AF-A0A2T4RXV6-F1
#
_cell.length_a   1.000
_cell.length_b   1.000
_cell.length_c   1.000
_cell.angle_alpha   90.00
_cell.angle_beta   90.00
_cell.angle_gamma   90.00
#
_symmetry.space_group_name_H-M   'P 1'
#
loop_
_entity.id
_entity.type
_entity.pdbx_description
1 polymer ?
#
loop_
_entity_poly.entity_id
_entity_poly.type
_entity_poly.pdbx_seq_one_letter_code
_entity_poly.pdbx_strand_id
1 'polypeptide(L)'
;MLSEKDMDIIKQTVPVLQEKGVEITSFFYNRMFNDHPELRNMFNQTNQKKGLQSTALAQTVLAAAANIEQLGAIMPVVKEIAYKHVALQVPESGYKIVGDNLIAAIMHVLDLIEEDPVIQ
;
A
#
# COMPACT_ATOMS: atom_id res chain seq x y z
N MET A 1 10.16 11.02 11.38
CA MET A 1 9.10 10.73 12.36
C MET A 1 7.89 11.54 11.94
N LEU A 2 6.69 10.95 11.93
CA LEU A 2 5.46 11.64 11.54
C LEU A 2 5.13 12.74 12.56
N SER A 3 4.59 13.86 12.08
CA SER A 3 4.02 14.90 12.95
C SER A 3 2.63 14.47 13.46
N GLU A 4 2.12 15.12 14.51
CA GLU A 4 0.74 14.89 14.97
C GLU A 4 -0.28 15.18 13.86
N LYS A 5 -0.03 16.23 13.07
CA LYS A 5 -0.85 16.59 11.92
C LYS A 5 -0.87 15.47 10.88
N ASP A 6 0.28 14.86 10.56
CA ASP A 6 0.38 13.78 9.57
C ASP A 6 -0.38 12.55 10.06
N MET A 7 -0.27 12.22 11.35
CA MET A 7 -1.00 11.10 11.96
C MET A 7 -2.51 11.32 11.93
N ASP A 8 -2.98 12.54 12.17
CA ASP A 8 -4.40 12.87 12.11
C ASP A 8 -4.96 12.79 10.70
N ILE A 9 -4.20 13.24 9.71
CA ILE A 9 -4.53 13.06 8.28
C ILE A 9 -4.67 11.57 7.96
N ILE A 10 -3.69 10.75 8.33
CA ILE A 10 -3.71 9.30 8.09
C ILE A 10 -4.97 8.68 8.71
N LYS A 11 -5.32 9.01 9.96
CA LYS A 11 -6.54 8.50 10.62
C LYS A 11 -7.81 8.91 9.87
N GLN A 12 -7.89 10.14 9.37
CA GLN A 12 -9.06 10.62 8.61
C GLN A 12 -9.23 9.87 7.28
N THR A 13 -8.15 9.37 6.68
CA THR A 13 -8.22 8.56 5.45
C THR A 13 -8.61 7.10 5.70
N VAL A 14 -8.57 6.60 6.95
CA VAL A 14 -8.87 5.19 7.27
C VAL A 14 -10.24 4.72 6.76
N PRO A 15 -11.35 5.43 7.00
CA PRO A 15 -12.67 4.99 6.52
C PRO A 15 -12.74 4.89 5.00
N VAL A 16 -12.08 5.82 4.32
CA VAL A 16 -12.02 5.86 2.86
C VAL A 16 -11.21 4.68 2.31
N LEU A 17 -10.09 4.34 2.95
CA LEU A 17 -9.31 3.15 2.61
C LEU A 17 -10.07 1.84 2.86
N GLN A 18 -10.95 1.80 3.87
CA GLN A 18 -11.82 0.65 4.14
C GLN A 18 -12.87 0.47 3.05
N GLU A 19 -13.52 1.56 2.63
CA GLU A 19 -14.58 1.54 1.63
C GLU A 19 -14.03 1.26 0.22
N LYS A 20 -12.95 1.96 -0.16
CA LYS A 20 -12.40 1.92 -1.53
C LYS A 20 -11.15 1.06 -1.69
N GLY A 21 -10.75 0.30 -0.67
CA GLY A 21 -9.48 -0.43 -0.67
C GLY A 21 -9.31 -1.42 -1.83
N VAL A 22 -10.38 -2.06 -2.29
CA VAL A 22 -10.35 -2.98 -3.45
C VAL A 22 -10.14 -2.21 -4.77
N GLU A 23 -10.75 -1.03 -4.90
CA GLU A 23 -10.60 -0.18 -6.08
C GLU A 23 -9.18 0.38 -6.17
N ILE A 24 -8.66 0.90 -5.05
CA ILE A 24 -7.28 1.41 -4.92
C ILE A 24 -6.29 0.30 -5.28
N THR A 25 -6.42 -0.89 -4.70
CA THR A 25 -5.47 -1.98 -4.95
C THR A 25 -5.57 -2.54 -6.37
N SER A 26 -6.76 -2.55 -6.96
CA SER A 26 -6.96 -2.92 -8.37
C SER A 26 -6.23 -1.95 -9.31
N PHE A 27 -6.41 -0.64 -9.11
CA PHE A 27 -5.73 0.38 -9.90
C PHE A 27 -4.21 0.34 -9.68
N PHE A 28 -3.78 0.22 -8.42
CA PHE A 28 -2.37 0.09 -8.03
C PHE A 28 -1.65 -1.02 -8.80
N TYR A 29 -2.18 -2.25 -8.79
CA TYR A 29 -1.52 -3.36 -9.49
C TYR A 29 -1.57 -3.20 -11.01
N ASN A 30 -2.65 -2.66 -11.56
CA ASN A 30 -2.74 -2.39 -12.99
C ASN A 30 -1.66 -1.40 -13.43
N ARG A 31 -1.57 -0.25 -12.74
CA ARG A 31 -0.59 0.79 -13.00
C ARG A 31 0.83 0.28 -12.82
N MET A 32 1.13 -0.31 -11.66
CA MET A 32 2.48 -0.78 -11.33
C MET A 32 2.98 -1.81 -12.35
N PHE A 33 2.15 -2.76 -12.79
CA PHE A 33 2.61 -3.75 -13.77
C PHE A 33 2.67 -3.22 -15.20
N ASN A 34 1.95 -2.14 -15.52
CA ASN A 34 2.09 -1.48 -16.82
C ASN A 34 3.38 -0.66 -16.89
N ASP A 35 3.68 0.09 -15.83
CA ASP A 35 4.86 0.95 -15.73
C ASP A 35 6.14 0.14 -15.44
N HIS A 36 6.01 -0.94 -14.68
CA HIS A 36 7.09 -1.85 -14.27
C HIS A 36 6.79 -3.32 -14.59
N PRO A 37 6.76 -3.71 -15.88
CA PRO A 37 6.50 -5.09 -16.29
C PRO A 37 7.43 -6.13 -15.67
N GLU A 38 8.67 -5.75 -15.35
CA GLU A 38 9.68 -6.59 -14.71
C GLU A 38 9.22 -7.15 -13.35
N LEU A 39 8.38 -6.41 -12.64
CA LEU A 39 7.87 -6.84 -11.33
C LEU A 39 6.92 -8.03 -11.45
N ARG A 40 6.28 -8.27 -12.61
CA ARG A 40 5.35 -9.42 -12.77
C ARG A 40 5.98 -10.77 -12.41
N ASN A 41 7.29 -10.91 -12.57
CA ASN A 41 8.02 -12.14 -12.25
C ASN A 41 8.27 -12.32 -10.75
N MET A 42 8.21 -11.24 -9.96
CA MET A 42 8.37 -11.26 -8.52
C MET A 42 7.04 -11.52 -7.78
N PHE A 43 5.91 -11.25 -8.45
CA PHE A 43 4.58 -11.45 -7.87
C PHE A 43 3.99 -12.81 -8.23
N ASN A 44 3.31 -13.43 -7.27
CA ASN A 44 2.56 -14.66 -7.51
C ASN A 44 1.30 -14.38 -8.34
N GLN A 45 1.33 -14.74 -9.62
CA GLN A 45 0.22 -14.50 -10.55
C GLN A 45 -1.08 -15.22 -10.16
N THR A 46 -1.00 -16.36 -9.49
CA THR A 46 -2.20 -17.10 -9.03
C THR A 46 -2.91 -16.34 -7.91
N ASN A 47 -2.15 -15.80 -6.95
CA ASN A 47 -2.71 -14.99 -5.87
C ASN A 47 -3.26 -13.66 -6.38
N GLN A 48 -2.63 -13.10 -7.43
CA GLN A 48 -3.14 -11.92 -8.13
C GLN A 48 -4.48 -12.18 -8.80
N LYS A 49 -4.58 -13.22 -9.63
CA LYS A 49 -5.83 -13.57 -10.33
C LYS A 49 -6.98 -13.88 -9.37
N LYS A 50 -6.67 -14.40 -8.17
CA LYS A 50 -7.65 -14.69 -7.12
C LYS A 50 -7.99 -13.49 -6.22
N GLY A 51 -7.35 -12.33 -6.43
CA GLY A 51 -7.56 -11.13 -5.61
C GLY A 51 -6.96 -11.19 -4.20
N LEU A 52 -6.40 -12.33 -3.77
CA LEU A 52 -5.84 -12.52 -2.43
C LEU A 52 -4.71 -11.54 -2.13
N GLN A 53 -3.90 -11.21 -3.15
CA GLN A 53 -2.79 -10.27 -3.03
C GLN A 53 -3.27 -8.82 -2.84
N SER A 54 -4.35 -8.42 -3.52
CA SER A 54 -5.00 -7.12 -3.35
C SER A 54 -5.62 -6.98 -1.97
N THR A 55 -6.35 -8.00 -1.51
CA THR A 55 -6.92 -8.01 -0.16
C THR A 55 -5.84 -7.93 0.92
N ALA A 56 -4.75 -8.69 0.80
CA ALA A 56 -3.66 -8.68 1.77
C ALA A 56 -2.97 -7.31 1.87
N LEU A 57 -2.74 -6.63 0.73
CA LEU A 57 -2.18 -5.29 0.71
C LEU A 57 -3.14 -4.29 1.38
N ALA A 58 -4.41 -4.29 0.99
CA ALA A 58 -5.42 -3.38 1.57
C ALA A 58 -5.51 -3.55 3.09
N GLN A 59 -5.56 -4.79 3.58
CA GLN A 59 -5.60 -5.10 5.01
C GLN A 59 -4.34 -4.63 5.74
N THR A 60 -3.17 -4.77 5.14
CA THR A 60 -1.90 -4.35 5.76
C THR A 60 -1.81 -2.83 5.86
N VAL A 61 -2.18 -2.11 4.79
CA VAL A 61 -2.22 -0.63 4.79
C VAL A 61 -3.22 -0.12 5.81
N LEU A 62 -4.40 -0.74 5.85
CA LEU A 62 -5.44 -0.40 6.83
C LEU A 62 -4.97 -0.63 8.27
N ALA A 63 -4.34 -1.77 8.54
CA ALA A 63 -3.82 -2.08 9.87
C ALA A 63 -2.73 -1.08 10.29
N ALA A 64 -1.85 -0.67 9.37
CA ALA A 64 -0.85 0.34 9.64
C ALA A 64 -1.47 1.71 9.94
N ALA A 65 -2.44 2.15 9.12
CA ALA A 65 -3.13 3.42 9.32
C ALA A 65 -3.93 3.45 10.63
N ALA A 66 -4.62 2.35 10.97
CA ALA A 66 -5.37 2.23 12.23
C ALA A 66 -4.47 2.17 13.48
N ASN A 67 -3.20 1.77 13.33
CA ASN A 67 -2.23 1.68 14.43
C ASN A 67 -1.09 2.70 14.26
N ILE A 68 -1.33 3.83 13.57
CA ILE A 68 -0.25 4.76 13.18
C ILE A 68 0.53 5.33 14.38
N GLU A 69 -0.14 5.49 15.53
CA GLU A 69 0.48 5.93 16.79
C GLU A 69 1.29 4.84 17.49
N GLN A 70 0.99 3.57 17.20
CA GLN A 70 1.58 2.40 17.86
C GLN A 70 1.85 1.27 16.87
N LEU A 71 2.70 1.54 15.86
CA LEU A 71 3.06 0.55 14.82
C LEU A 71 3.69 -0.73 15.40
N GLY A 72 4.17 -0.72 16.65
CA GLY A 72 4.58 -1.92 17.37
C GLY A 72 3.48 -3.00 17.44
N ALA A 73 2.21 -2.61 17.44
CA ALA A 73 1.07 -3.53 17.47
C ALA A 73 1.00 -4.44 16.23
N ILE A 74 1.47 -3.98 15.07
CA ILE A 74 1.47 -4.75 13.82
C ILE A 74 2.79 -5.48 13.55
N MET A 75 3.76 -5.40 14.47
CA MET A 75 5.10 -5.97 14.29
C MET A 75 5.13 -7.47 13.95
N PRO A 76 4.26 -8.34 14.51
CA PRO A 76 4.21 -9.75 14.11
C PRO A 76 3.92 -9.93 12.62
N VAL A 77 2.95 -9.17 12.08
CA VAL A 77 2.58 -9.20 10.65
C VAL A 77 3.71 -8.65 9.79
N VAL A 78 4.33 -7.55 10.21
CA VAL A 78 5.47 -6.95 9.50
C VAL A 78 6.65 -7.94 9.40
N LYS A 79 6.92 -8.72 10.46
CA LYS A 79 7.98 -9.75 10.44
C LYS A 79 7.69 -10.84 9.41
N GLU A 80 6.45 -11.31 9.32
CA GLU A 80 6.06 -12.31 8.30
C GLU A 80 6.24 -11.78 6.87
N ILE A 81 5.87 -10.52 6.63
CA ILE A 81 6.07 -9.84 5.34
C ILE A 81 7.57 -9.71 5.04
N ALA A 82 8.36 -9.31 6.04
CA ALA A 82 9.81 -9.16 5.89
C ALA A 82 10.50 -10.47 5.50
N TYR A 83 10.13 -11.61 6.10
CA TYR A 83 10.66 -12.91 5.69
C TYR A 83 10.36 -13.25 4.23
N LYS A 84 9.16 -12.93 3.74
CA LYS A 84 8.80 -13.10 2.33
C LYS A 84 9.60 -12.16 1.43
N HIS A 85 9.78 -10.90 1.82
CA HIS A 85 10.57 -9.93 1.05
C HIS A 85 12.03 -10.38 0.90
N VAL A 86 12.64 -10.90 1.97
CA VAL A 86 13.99 -11.45 1.93
C VAL A 86 14.06 -12.69 1.03
N ALA A 87 13.12 -13.62 1.17
CA ALA A 87 13.06 -14.82 0.33
C ALA A 87 12.91 -14.51 -1.17
N LEU A 88 12.18 -13.44 -1.50
CA LEU A 88 11.97 -12.95 -2.87
C LEU A 88 13.05 -11.97 -3.34
N GLN A 89 14.06 -11.67 -2.51
CA GLN A 89 15.13 -10.72 -2.80
C GLN A 89 14.61 -9.35 -3.27
N VAL A 90 13.58 -8.83 -2.57
CA VAL A 90 12.99 -7.53 -2.91
C VAL A 90 14.07 -6.44 -2.78
N PRO A 91 14.38 -5.71 -3.87
CA PRO A 91 15.39 -4.66 -3.83
C PRO A 91 14.86 -3.43 -3.10
N GLU A 92 15.77 -2.62 -2.56
CA GLU A 92 15.43 -1.34 -1.92
C GLU A 92 14.66 -0.40 -2.86
N SER A 93 15.03 -0.37 -4.15
CA SER A 93 14.33 0.41 -5.17
C SER A 93 12.86 0.02 -5.33
N GLY A 94 12.50 -1.22 -4.99
CA GLY A 94 11.12 -1.72 -5.05
C GLY A 94 10.18 -0.97 -4.10
N TYR A 95 10.68 -0.47 -2.97
CA TYR A 95 9.87 0.29 -2.01
C TYR A 95 9.40 1.62 -2.60
N LYS A 96 10.28 2.33 -3.32
CA LYS A 96 9.92 3.58 -3.98
C LYS A 96 8.88 3.34 -5.08
N ILE A 97 9.09 2.32 -5.92
CA ILE A 97 8.16 1.97 -7.00
C ILE A 97 6.77 1.65 -6.45
N VAL A 98 6.70 0.82 -5.40
CA VAL A 98 5.43 0.48 -4.75
C VAL A 98 4.78 1.71 -4.13
N GLY A 99 5.54 2.54 -3.43
CA GLY A 99 5.03 3.76 -2.80
C GLY A 99 4.44 4.74 -3.81
N ASP A 100 5.19 5.07 -4.86
CA ASP A 100 4.75 6.00 -5.91
C ASP A 100 3.44 5.53 -6.57
N ASN A 101 3.35 4.23 -6.89
CA ASN A 101 2.16 3.65 -7.50
C ASN A 101 0.97 3.60 -6.55
N LEU A 102 1.20 3.36 -5.25
CA LEU A 102 0.14 3.32 -4.25
C LEU A 102 -0.45 4.70 -4.02
N ILE A 103 0.40 5.73 -3.92
CA ILE A 103 -0.04 7.13 -3.79
C ILE A 103 -0.82 7.54 -5.03
N ALA A 104 -0.31 7.26 -6.23
CA ALA A 104 -1.03 7.54 -7.48
C ALA A 104 -2.40 6.84 -7.55
N ALA A 105 -2.51 5.63 -7.01
CA ALA A 105 -3.78 4.91 -6.94
C ALA A 105 -4.77 5.55 -5.97
N ILE A 106 -4.30 5.97 -4.79
CA ILE A 106 -5.12 6.69 -3.82
C ILE A 106 -5.61 8.01 -4.43
N MET A 107 -4.72 8.78 -5.05
CA MET A 107 -5.08 10.04 -5.71
C MET A 107 -6.13 9.84 -6.80
N HIS A 108 -5.96 8.82 -7.65
CA HIS A 108 -6.90 8.54 -8.72
C HIS A 108 -8.29 8.14 -8.22
N VAL A 109 -8.37 7.26 -7.21
CA VAL A 109 -9.65 6.74 -6.70
C VAL A 109 -10.39 7.75 -5.82
N LEU A 110 -9.65 8.70 -5.24
CA LEU A 110 -10.19 9.75 -4.38
C LEU A 110 -10.30 11.11 -5.08
N ASP A 111 -9.98 11.18 -6.38
CA ASP A 111 -9.95 12.41 -7.17
C ASP A 111 -9.12 13.53 -6.50
N LEU A 112 -8.01 13.15 -5.84
CA LEU A 112 -7.11 14.10 -5.17
C LEU A 112 -6.10 14.70 -6.14
N ILE A 113 -5.74 15.96 -5.87
CA ILE A 113 -4.66 16.66 -6.56
C ILE A 113 -3.35 16.51 -5.78
N GLU A 114 -2.22 16.78 -6.42
CA GLU A 114 -0.88 16.62 -5.83
C GLU A 114 -0.64 17.58 -4.65
N GLU A 115 -1.34 18.72 -4.66
CA GLU A 115 -1.30 19.72 -3.59
C GLU A 115 -2.29 19.44 -2.45
N ASP A 116 -3.03 18.32 -2.50
CA ASP A 116 -3.98 17.99 -1.45
C ASP A 116 -3.25 17.74 -0.11
N PRO A 117 -3.72 18.30 1.02
CA PRO A 117 -3.13 18.07 2.33
C PRO A 117 -3.02 16.59 2.74
N VAL A 118 -3.78 15.69 2.11
CA VAL A 118 -3.69 14.24 2.32
C VAL A 118 -2.44 13.63 1.66
N ILE A 119 -1.93 14.27 0.60
CA ILE A 119 -0.80 13.79 -0.19
C ILE A 119 0.54 14.41 0.25
N GLN A 120 0.51 15.66 0.75
CA GLN A 120 1.69 16.40 1.22
C GLN A 120 2.18 15.98 2.60
#